data_AF-A0A928ZJP1-F1
#
_entry.id   AF-A0A928ZJP1-F1
#
_cell.length_a   1.000
_cell.length_b   1.000
_cell.length_c   1.000
_cell.angle_alpha   90.00
_cell.angle_beta   90.00
_cell.angle_gamma   90.00
#
_symmetry.space_group_name_H-M   'P 1'
#
loop_
_entity.id
_entity.type
_entity.pdbx_description
1 polymer ?
#
loop_
_entity_poly.entity_id
_entity_poly.type
_entity_poly.pdbx_seq_one_letter_code
_entity_poly.pdbx_strand_id
1 'polypeptide(L)'
;MISYKLGILATDTKTEIENNWFLDRAFNNHVDFCIWVLKIDGLRVPPFDQHSDGNRILQDKGLDVESWQSWLAKVVATQDYRLHFQVPDLHAKVAEELASLQALTAQMVQQGGTIPVIDWSIVQLSLENVYTWKNEQYQEAVQQVGSLSTQTIPPDIWEGKAEVRDLLRDLWQQYQLVPNKTNTGIEHLLAIDNRVAMENLYLQLNQYRTRLKALQFFLVNYPKPVEYLVPPFSAILSLADEIPNSDEFQQRALRVAEALSVS
;
A
#
# COMPACT_ATOMS: atom_id res chain seq x y z
N MET A 1 -11.70 4.64 25.33
CA MET A 1 -11.83 4.19 23.93
C MET A 1 -12.33 5.30 22.99
N ILE A 2 -13.30 6.15 23.38
CA ILE A 2 -13.79 7.24 22.50
C ILE A 2 -13.04 8.56 22.64
N SER A 3 -12.56 8.95 23.85
CA SER A 3 -11.55 10.03 23.97
C SER A 3 -10.27 9.69 23.21
N TYR A 4 -10.03 8.40 22.96
CA TYR A 4 -8.99 7.90 22.06
C TYR A 4 -9.37 8.11 20.60
N LYS A 5 -10.62 7.84 20.17
CA LYS A 5 -11.10 8.16 18.81
C LYS A 5 -11.18 9.66 18.49
N LEU A 6 -11.62 10.51 19.42
CA LEU A 6 -11.63 11.96 19.24
C LEU A 6 -10.22 12.56 19.36
N GLY A 7 -9.38 11.99 20.23
CA GLY A 7 -7.95 12.27 20.30
C GLY A 7 -7.23 11.89 19.01
N ILE A 8 -7.41 10.66 18.53
CA ILE A 8 -6.91 10.12 17.25
C ILE A 8 -7.48 10.89 16.09
N LEU A 9 -8.76 11.23 16.04
CA LEU A 9 -9.26 12.04 14.93
C LEU A 9 -8.60 13.42 14.98
N ALA A 10 -8.49 14.09 16.13
CA ALA A 10 -7.82 15.38 16.22
C ALA A 10 -6.30 15.33 16.06
N THR A 11 -5.60 14.25 16.45
CA THR A 11 -4.15 14.10 16.32
C THR A 11 -3.76 13.43 15.01
N ASP A 12 -4.47 12.42 14.54
CA ASP A 12 -4.24 11.76 13.26
C ASP A 12 -4.77 12.61 12.11
N THR A 13 -5.93 13.29 12.20
CA THR A 13 -6.24 14.27 11.13
C THR A 13 -5.31 15.47 11.20
N LYS A 14 -4.89 15.96 12.36
CA LYS A 14 -3.87 17.02 12.40
C LYS A 14 -2.52 16.54 11.85
N THR A 15 -2.08 15.31 12.14
CA THR A 15 -0.83 14.74 11.64
C THR A 15 -0.94 14.37 10.16
N GLU A 16 -2.08 13.88 9.68
CA GLU A 16 -2.34 13.59 8.26
C GLU A 16 -2.48 14.87 7.43
N ILE A 17 -3.23 15.88 7.91
CA ILE A 17 -3.41 17.19 7.26
C ILE A 17 -2.11 18.00 7.30
N GLU A 18 -1.39 18.04 8.42
CA GLU A 18 -0.14 18.83 8.53
C GLU A 18 1.02 18.17 7.78
N ASN A 19 0.98 16.85 7.56
CA ASN A 19 2.08 16.15 6.91
C ASN A 19 1.86 15.85 5.43
N ASN A 20 0.63 15.92 4.89
CA ASN A 20 0.33 15.73 3.45
C ASN A 20 1.09 14.55 2.81
N TRP A 21 1.36 13.51 3.60
CA TRP A 21 2.28 12.44 3.25
C TRP A 21 1.73 11.12 3.73
N PHE A 22 1.70 10.16 2.82
CA PHE A 22 1.07 8.86 3.01
C PHE A 22 2.11 7.76 3.02
N LEU A 23 2.07 6.91 4.06
CA LEU A 23 2.91 5.72 4.22
C LEU A 23 2.01 4.49 4.37
N ASP A 24 2.02 3.59 3.39
CA ASP A 24 1.33 2.31 3.47
C ASP A 24 2.30 1.13 3.40
N ARG A 25 1.95 0.07 4.13
CA ARG A 25 2.71 -1.17 4.20
C ARG A 25 1.70 -2.31 4.28
N ALA A 26 1.55 -3.04 3.18
CA ALA A 26 0.63 -4.16 3.13
C ALA A 26 1.28 -5.35 2.43
N PHE A 27 0.94 -6.55 2.90
CA PHE A 27 1.06 -7.73 2.06
C PHE A 27 0.01 -7.67 0.98
N ASN A 28 0.43 -7.73 -0.28
CA ASN A 28 -0.47 -7.61 -1.41
C ASN A 28 -0.40 -8.87 -2.28
N ASN A 29 -1.49 -9.64 -2.29
CA ASN A 29 -1.62 -10.88 -3.07
C ASN A 29 -1.40 -10.69 -4.59
N HIS A 30 -1.70 -9.50 -5.13
CA HIS A 30 -1.56 -9.21 -6.56
C HIS A 30 -0.07 -9.07 -6.92
N VAL A 31 0.66 -8.31 -6.12
CA VAL A 31 2.11 -8.12 -6.28
C VAL A 31 2.87 -9.41 -5.97
N ASP A 32 2.51 -10.10 -4.88
CA ASP A 32 3.14 -11.37 -4.50
C ASP A 32 2.93 -12.45 -5.58
N PHE A 33 1.75 -12.51 -6.20
CA PHE A 33 1.52 -13.38 -7.34
C PHE A 33 2.47 -13.12 -8.52
N CYS A 34 2.72 -11.85 -8.87
CA CYS A 34 3.68 -11.53 -9.93
C CYS A 34 5.08 -12.06 -9.63
N ILE A 35 5.50 -12.02 -8.36
CA ILE A 35 6.78 -12.61 -7.90
C ILE A 35 6.71 -14.14 -7.89
N TRP A 36 5.60 -14.72 -7.47
CA TRP A 36 5.38 -16.16 -7.46
C TRP A 36 5.43 -16.76 -8.88
N VAL A 37 4.92 -16.05 -9.88
CA VAL A 37 5.01 -16.43 -11.31
C VAL A 37 6.47 -16.65 -11.73
N LEU A 38 7.41 -15.80 -11.28
CA LEU A 38 8.84 -16.00 -11.56
C LEU A 38 9.34 -17.33 -11.03
N LYS A 39 8.92 -17.74 -9.82
CA LYS A 39 9.33 -19.01 -9.20
C LYS A 39 8.80 -20.23 -9.95
N ILE A 40 7.57 -20.14 -10.46
CA ILE A 40 6.93 -21.25 -11.20
C ILE A 40 7.52 -21.37 -12.60
N ASP A 41 7.69 -20.26 -13.30
CA ASP A 41 8.21 -20.25 -14.66
C ASP A 41 9.73 -20.37 -14.73
N GLY A 42 10.44 -19.91 -13.70
CA GLY A 42 11.91 -19.86 -13.64
C GLY A 42 12.52 -18.65 -14.35
N LEU A 43 11.71 -17.65 -14.69
CA LEU A 43 12.17 -16.42 -15.32
C LEU A 43 13.05 -15.63 -14.33
N ARG A 44 14.32 -15.42 -14.66
CA ARG A 44 15.29 -14.69 -13.82
C ARG A 44 15.16 -13.19 -14.08
N VAL A 45 14.58 -12.46 -13.13
CA VAL A 45 14.49 -10.99 -13.20
C VAL A 45 15.20 -10.40 -11.99
N PRO A 46 16.33 -9.67 -12.14
CA PRO A 46 16.96 -9.01 -11.00
C PRO A 46 16.00 -8.03 -10.31
N PRO A 47 15.98 -7.95 -8.97
CA PRO A 47 16.73 -8.73 -7.99
C PRO A 47 16.05 -10.05 -7.56
N PHE A 48 14.95 -10.44 -8.21
CA PHE A 48 14.20 -11.68 -8.01
C PHE A 48 14.79 -12.86 -8.81
N ASP A 49 16.10 -13.01 -8.85
CA ASP A 49 16.79 -14.02 -9.66
C ASP A 49 17.28 -15.24 -8.84
N GLN A 50 16.94 -15.34 -7.56
CA GLN A 50 17.36 -16.41 -6.64
C GLN A 50 16.26 -17.44 -6.36
N HIS A 51 15.88 -18.21 -7.39
CA HIS A 51 14.92 -19.32 -7.32
C HIS A 51 15.37 -20.54 -8.15
N SER A 52 14.54 -21.57 -8.33
CA SER A 52 14.83 -22.70 -9.24
C SER A 52 14.49 -22.34 -10.71
N ASP A 53 14.84 -23.21 -11.67
CA ASP A 53 14.63 -22.95 -13.11
C ASP A 53 13.18 -23.09 -13.59
N GLY A 54 12.23 -23.38 -12.70
CA GLY A 54 10.81 -23.47 -13.00
C GLY A 54 10.46 -24.43 -14.14
N ASN A 55 9.32 -24.19 -14.79
CA ASN A 55 8.82 -24.99 -15.93
C ASN A 55 8.94 -24.30 -17.30
N ARG A 56 9.28 -23.00 -17.33
CA ARG A 56 9.51 -22.16 -18.52
C ARG A 56 8.33 -22.05 -19.49
N ILE A 57 7.12 -22.43 -19.08
CA ILE A 57 5.94 -22.46 -19.94
C ILE A 57 5.55 -21.06 -20.43
N LEU A 58 5.61 -20.03 -19.57
CA LEU A 58 5.32 -18.65 -19.96
C LEU A 58 6.43 -18.07 -20.84
N GLN A 59 7.70 -18.36 -20.53
CA GLN A 59 8.85 -18.00 -21.36
C GLN A 59 8.72 -18.54 -22.79
N ASP A 60 8.37 -19.81 -22.96
CA ASP A 60 8.17 -20.43 -24.27
C ASP A 60 7.01 -19.80 -25.06
N LYS A 61 6.08 -19.13 -24.36
CA LYS A 61 4.99 -18.35 -24.96
C LYS A 61 5.33 -16.87 -25.17
N GLY A 62 6.51 -16.43 -24.74
CA GLY A 62 7.03 -15.09 -24.97
C GLY A 62 6.83 -14.12 -23.81
N LEU A 63 6.70 -14.62 -22.58
CA LEU A 63 6.99 -13.81 -21.40
C LEU A 63 8.51 -13.64 -21.28
N ASP A 64 8.97 -12.40 -21.25
CA ASP A 64 10.38 -12.06 -21.03
C ASP A 64 10.53 -11.10 -19.84
N VAL A 65 11.77 -10.73 -19.53
CA VAL A 65 12.10 -9.87 -18.38
C VAL A 65 11.41 -8.51 -18.50
N GLU A 66 11.52 -7.86 -19.66
CA GLU A 66 11.00 -6.50 -19.88
C GLU A 66 9.47 -6.47 -19.81
N SER A 67 8.81 -7.41 -20.48
CA SER A 67 7.36 -7.51 -20.47
C SER A 67 6.81 -7.88 -19.08
N TRP A 68 7.50 -8.73 -18.32
CA TRP A 68 7.15 -8.98 -16.92
C TRP A 68 7.32 -7.74 -16.04
N GLN A 69 8.41 -6.98 -16.18
CA GLN A 69 8.64 -5.76 -15.38
C GLN A 69 7.58 -4.70 -15.68
N SER A 70 7.24 -4.52 -16.96
CA SER A 70 6.17 -3.62 -17.39
C SER A 70 4.82 -4.04 -16.82
N TRP A 71 4.51 -5.34 -16.84
CA TRP A 71 3.30 -5.89 -16.24
C TRP A 71 3.26 -5.67 -14.72
N LEU A 72 4.33 -5.99 -14.00
CA LEU A 72 4.44 -5.77 -12.55
C LEU A 72 4.22 -4.30 -12.18
N ALA A 73 4.82 -3.37 -12.92
CA ALA A 73 4.65 -1.93 -12.66
C ALA A 73 3.18 -1.51 -12.77
N LYS A 74 2.45 -2.02 -13.77
CA LYS A 74 1.01 -1.77 -13.91
C LYS A 74 0.19 -2.42 -12.80
N VAL A 75 0.51 -3.65 -12.42
CA VAL A 75 -0.13 -4.31 -11.28
C VAL A 75 0.08 -3.49 -10.02
N VAL A 76 1.30 -3.06 -9.72
CA VAL A 76 1.59 -2.20 -8.55
C VAL A 76 0.81 -0.89 -8.61
N ALA A 77 0.71 -0.24 -9.78
CA ALA A 77 -0.05 0.99 -9.94
C ALA A 77 -1.54 0.80 -9.60
N THR A 78 -2.17 -0.32 -9.99
CA THR A 78 -3.59 -0.59 -9.63
C THR A 78 -3.79 -0.91 -8.15
N GLN A 79 -2.71 -1.17 -7.40
CA GLN A 79 -2.73 -1.38 -5.96
C GLN A 79 -2.41 -0.11 -5.16
N ASP A 80 -2.35 1.06 -5.81
CA ASP A 80 -2.17 2.33 -5.12
C ASP A 80 -3.33 2.60 -4.16
N TYR A 81 -3.03 2.70 -2.87
CA TYR A 81 -4.04 2.90 -1.84
C TYR A 81 -4.82 4.20 -2.01
N ARG A 82 -4.24 5.22 -2.65
CA ARG A 82 -4.92 6.49 -2.93
C ARG A 82 -6.12 6.31 -3.85
N LEU A 83 -6.20 5.21 -4.61
CA LEU A 83 -7.38 4.88 -5.40
C LEU A 83 -8.61 4.57 -4.52
N HIS A 84 -8.41 4.24 -3.23
CA HIS A 84 -9.49 4.09 -2.25
C HIS A 84 -9.94 5.43 -1.64
N PHE A 85 -9.25 6.54 -1.92
CA PHE A 85 -9.63 7.87 -1.46
C PHE A 85 -10.73 8.52 -2.28
N GLN A 86 -11.45 7.75 -3.10
CA GLN A 86 -12.58 8.27 -3.85
C GLN A 86 -13.61 8.87 -2.89
N VAL A 87 -13.88 10.17 -3.05
CA VAL A 87 -14.93 10.88 -2.33
C VAL A 87 -15.96 11.36 -3.36
N PRO A 88 -17.04 10.59 -3.64
CA PRO A 88 -17.98 10.94 -4.70
C PRO A 88 -18.65 12.31 -4.50
N ASP A 89 -18.94 12.66 -3.26
CA ASP A 89 -19.45 13.96 -2.84
C ASP A 89 -18.76 14.37 -1.53
N LEU A 90 -17.82 15.32 -1.65
CA LEU A 90 -17.03 15.80 -0.52
C LEU A 90 -17.91 16.42 0.57
N HIS A 91 -18.88 17.25 0.20
CA HIS A 91 -19.73 17.94 1.17
C HIS A 91 -20.64 16.95 1.89
N ALA A 92 -21.24 16.01 1.16
CA ALA A 92 -22.04 14.95 1.77
C ALA A 92 -21.19 14.10 2.74
N LYS A 93 -19.94 13.78 2.37
CA LYS A 93 -19.06 12.98 3.21
C LYS A 93 -18.62 13.70 4.49
N VAL A 94 -18.27 14.98 4.38
CA VAL A 94 -17.98 15.84 5.53
C VAL A 94 -19.18 15.93 6.47
N ALA A 95 -20.38 16.17 5.92
CA ALA A 95 -21.59 16.29 6.72
C ALA A 95 -21.96 14.98 7.43
N GLU A 96 -21.84 13.83 6.75
CA GLU A 96 -22.04 12.50 7.33
C GLU A 96 -21.09 12.25 8.51
N GLU A 97 -19.78 12.46 8.31
CA GLU A 97 -18.76 12.23 9.34
C GLU A 97 -18.95 13.19 10.53
N LEU A 98 -19.24 14.46 10.26
CA LEU A 98 -19.54 15.45 11.30
C LEU A 98 -20.75 15.05 12.14
N ALA A 99 -21.84 14.62 11.50
CA ALA A 99 -23.04 14.15 12.19
C ALA A 99 -22.77 12.90 13.04
N SER A 100 -21.96 11.96 12.54
CA SER A 100 -21.51 10.77 13.28
C SER A 100 -20.74 11.14 14.55
N LEU A 101 -19.79 12.09 14.45
CA LEU A 101 -19.01 12.56 15.60
C LEU A 101 -19.87 13.29 16.63
N GLN A 102 -20.82 14.11 16.17
CA GLN A 102 -21.79 14.78 17.04
C GLN A 102 -22.66 13.78 17.79
N ALA A 103 -23.17 12.74 17.10
CA ALA A 103 -23.97 11.68 17.70
C ALA A 103 -23.19 10.87 18.75
N LEU A 104 -21.95 10.50 18.44
CA LEU A 104 -21.06 9.78 19.35
C LEU A 104 -20.75 10.61 20.61
N THR A 105 -20.52 11.91 20.44
CA THR A 105 -20.30 12.85 21.55
C THR A 105 -21.54 12.94 22.43
N ALA A 106 -22.73 13.06 21.83
CA ALA A 106 -23.99 13.10 22.58
C ALA A 106 -24.22 11.80 23.39
N GLN A 107 -23.93 10.63 22.81
CA GLN A 107 -24.05 9.34 23.49
C GLN A 107 -23.14 9.25 24.72
N MET A 108 -21.90 9.73 24.62
CA MET A 108 -20.96 9.75 25.75
C MET A 108 -21.44 10.64 26.90
N VAL A 109 -22.01 11.80 26.59
CA VAL A 109 -22.59 12.69 27.61
C VAL A 109 -23.75 12.00 28.33
N GLN A 110 -24.61 11.29 27.59
CA GLN A 110 -25.73 10.52 28.18
C GLN A 110 -25.25 9.39 29.11
N GLN A 111 -24.06 8.83 28.86
CA GLN A 111 -23.43 7.80 29.69
C GLN A 111 -22.70 8.38 30.92
N GLY A 112 -22.86 9.67 31.21
CA GLY A 112 -22.21 10.34 32.34
C GLY A 112 -20.74 10.69 32.10
N GLY A 113 -20.26 10.61 30.85
CA GLY A 113 -18.93 11.05 30.48
C GLY A 113 -18.83 12.58 30.44
N THR A 114 -17.73 13.13 30.96
CA THR A 114 -17.38 14.55 30.78
C THR A 114 -16.55 14.70 29.52
N ILE A 115 -17.01 15.52 28.58
CA ILE A 115 -16.32 15.83 27.31
C ILE A 115 -15.96 17.31 27.32
N PRO A 116 -14.76 17.72 26.89
CA PRO A 116 -14.44 19.13 26.69
C PRO A 116 -15.41 19.79 25.71
N VAL A 117 -15.55 21.12 25.80
CA VAL A 117 -16.32 21.89 24.80
C VAL A 117 -15.66 21.71 23.44
N ILE A 118 -16.42 21.17 22.48
CA ILE A 118 -15.96 20.96 21.10
C ILE A 118 -16.44 22.13 20.25
N ASP A 119 -15.50 22.80 19.59
CA ASP A 119 -15.82 23.74 18.50
C ASP A 119 -16.05 22.95 17.21
N TRP A 120 -17.32 22.68 16.90
CA TRP A 120 -17.70 21.90 15.72
C TRP A 120 -17.32 22.58 14.40
N SER A 121 -17.12 23.90 14.37
CA SER A 121 -16.69 24.60 13.16
C SER A 121 -15.24 24.26 12.80
N ILE A 122 -14.37 24.14 13.80
CA ILE A 122 -12.98 23.71 13.62
C ILE A 122 -12.93 22.25 13.16
N VAL A 123 -13.78 21.39 13.72
CA VAL A 123 -13.88 19.98 13.30
C VAL A 123 -14.33 19.88 11.85
N GLN A 124 -15.35 20.63 11.46
CA GLN A 124 -15.84 20.67 10.07
C GLN A 124 -14.74 21.12 9.11
N LEU A 125 -14.07 22.24 9.38
CA LEU A 125 -12.98 22.75 8.54
C LEU A 125 -11.84 21.73 8.40
N SER A 126 -11.52 21.01 9.48
CA SER A 126 -10.50 19.95 9.46
C SER A 126 -10.93 18.79 8.56
N LEU A 127 -12.19 18.34 8.65
CA LEU A 127 -12.74 17.31 7.77
C LEU A 127 -12.72 17.75 6.30
N GLU A 128 -13.11 18.99 6.01
CA GLU A 128 -13.07 19.56 4.65
C GLU A 128 -11.65 19.52 4.07
N ASN A 129 -10.64 19.89 4.88
CA ASN A 129 -9.24 19.83 4.46
C ASN A 129 -8.79 18.38 4.19
N VAL A 130 -9.13 17.42 5.07
CA VAL A 130 -8.79 16.00 4.88
C VAL A 130 -9.39 15.46 3.59
N TYR A 131 -10.69 15.67 3.37
CA TYR A 131 -11.36 15.12 2.21
C TYR A 131 -10.97 15.84 0.91
N THR A 132 -10.63 17.13 0.97
CA THR A 132 -10.03 17.85 -0.16
C THR A 132 -8.71 17.21 -0.55
N TRP A 133 -7.80 17.05 0.40
CA TRP A 133 -6.50 16.41 0.16
C TRP A 133 -6.65 14.96 -0.34
N LYS A 134 -7.53 14.16 0.26
CA LYS A 134 -7.82 12.79 -0.20
C LYS A 134 -8.30 12.75 -1.64
N ASN A 135 -9.21 13.65 -2.02
CA ASN A 135 -9.68 13.75 -3.38
C ASN A 135 -8.56 14.17 -4.35
N GLU A 136 -7.71 15.13 -3.98
CA GLU A 136 -6.54 15.50 -4.80
C GLU A 136 -5.60 14.31 -5.02
N GLN A 137 -5.29 13.56 -3.96
CA GLN A 137 -4.46 12.34 -4.04
C GLN A 137 -5.10 11.25 -4.92
N TYR A 138 -6.42 11.06 -4.82
CA TYR A 138 -7.17 10.16 -5.69
C TYR A 138 -7.06 10.58 -7.17
N GLN A 139 -7.26 11.87 -7.48
CA GLN A 139 -7.16 12.36 -8.86
C GLN A 139 -5.74 12.18 -9.43
N GLU A 140 -4.70 12.45 -8.65
CA GLU A 140 -3.31 12.19 -9.05
C GLU A 140 -3.07 10.71 -9.34
N ALA A 141 -3.54 9.82 -8.46
CA ALA A 141 -3.40 8.37 -8.65
C ALA A 141 -4.16 7.89 -9.91
N VAL A 142 -5.38 8.37 -10.15
CA VAL A 142 -6.16 8.05 -11.37
C VAL A 142 -5.42 8.49 -12.62
N GLN A 143 -4.84 9.69 -12.63
CA GLN A 143 -4.05 10.17 -13.78
C GLN A 143 -2.83 9.28 -14.05
N GLN A 144 -2.19 8.77 -13.00
CA GLN A 144 -1.01 7.90 -13.11
C GLN A 144 -1.36 6.48 -13.57
N VAL A 145 -2.48 5.94 -13.06
CA VAL A 145 -2.97 4.58 -13.38
C VAL A 145 -3.66 4.53 -14.75
N GLY A 146 -4.17 5.67 -15.23
CA GLY A 146 -4.84 5.79 -16.51
C GLY A 146 -6.22 5.12 -16.49
N SER A 147 -6.51 4.31 -17.52
CA SER A 147 -7.80 3.64 -17.68
C SER A 147 -7.93 2.30 -16.96
N LEU A 148 -6.94 1.91 -16.14
CA LEU A 148 -6.98 0.64 -15.42
C LEU A 148 -8.00 0.70 -14.28
N SER A 149 -8.73 -0.39 -14.08
CA SER A 149 -9.68 -0.51 -12.97
C SER A 149 -8.97 -1.02 -11.70
N THR A 150 -9.41 -0.53 -10.54
CA THR A 150 -8.94 -0.97 -9.21
C THR A 150 -9.37 -2.40 -8.87
N GLN A 151 -10.30 -2.98 -9.63
CA GLN A 151 -10.83 -4.32 -9.41
C GLN A 151 -10.24 -5.37 -10.35
N THR A 152 -9.20 -5.01 -11.11
CA THR A 152 -8.61 -5.90 -12.10
C THR A 152 -7.61 -6.86 -11.45
N ILE A 153 -7.80 -8.17 -11.65
CA ILE A 153 -6.83 -9.19 -11.23
C ILE A 153 -5.55 -9.09 -12.07
N PRO A 154 -4.38 -9.55 -11.59
CA PRO A 154 -3.11 -9.29 -12.27
C PRO A 154 -3.07 -9.81 -13.73
N PRO A 155 -3.57 -11.03 -14.05
CA PRO A 155 -3.60 -11.50 -15.43
C PRO A 155 -4.33 -10.56 -16.39
N ASP A 156 -5.37 -9.87 -15.93
CA ASP A 156 -6.22 -9.03 -16.78
C ASP A 156 -5.53 -7.71 -17.16
N ILE A 157 -4.45 -7.36 -16.47
CA ILE A 157 -3.59 -6.21 -16.75
C ILE A 157 -2.53 -6.55 -17.82
N TRP A 158 -2.34 -7.83 -18.16
CA TRP A 158 -1.38 -8.23 -19.18
C TRP A 158 -1.83 -7.80 -20.59
N GLU A 159 -0.99 -6.99 -21.24
CA GLU A 159 -1.23 -6.44 -22.59
C GLU A 159 -0.44 -7.16 -23.70
N GLY A 160 0.40 -8.13 -23.35
CA GLY A 160 1.17 -8.91 -24.32
C GLY A 160 0.33 -9.99 -25.01
N LYS A 161 1.00 -11.08 -25.43
CA LYS A 161 0.34 -12.21 -26.12
C LYS A 161 -0.80 -12.81 -25.29
N ALA A 162 -1.92 -13.12 -25.95
CA ALA A 162 -3.11 -13.65 -25.30
C ALA A 162 -2.85 -15.02 -24.63
N GLU A 163 -1.99 -15.84 -25.22
CA GLU A 163 -1.61 -17.15 -24.67
C GLU A 163 -0.89 -17.03 -23.33
N VAL A 164 -0.06 -15.99 -23.16
CA VAL A 164 0.59 -15.69 -21.86
C VAL A 164 -0.47 -15.26 -20.85
N ARG A 165 -1.43 -14.42 -21.25
CA ARG A 165 -2.53 -13.99 -20.38
C ARG A 165 -3.36 -15.17 -19.86
N ASP A 166 -3.71 -16.09 -20.74
CA ASP A 166 -4.56 -17.23 -20.39
C ASP A 166 -3.82 -18.15 -19.40
N LEU A 167 -2.53 -18.40 -19.62
CA LEU A 167 -1.69 -19.12 -18.66
C LEU A 167 -1.55 -18.38 -17.32
N LEU A 168 -1.41 -17.05 -17.33
CA LEU A 168 -1.41 -16.25 -16.11
C LEU A 168 -2.75 -16.36 -15.37
N ARG A 169 -3.89 -16.43 -16.06
CA ARG A 169 -5.22 -16.65 -15.43
C ARG A 169 -5.27 -18.01 -14.74
N ASP A 170 -4.79 -19.07 -15.39
CA ASP A 170 -4.73 -20.41 -14.79
C ASP A 170 -3.83 -20.43 -13.55
N LEU A 171 -2.65 -19.80 -13.64
CA LEU A 171 -1.72 -19.65 -12.52
C LEU A 171 -2.31 -18.83 -11.37
N TRP A 172 -3.10 -17.79 -11.67
CA TRP A 172 -3.78 -17.01 -10.63
C TRP A 172 -4.76 -17.88 -9.84
N GLN A 173 -5.54 -18.74 -10.50
CA GLN A 173 -6.43 -19.68 -9.82
C GLN A 173 -5.66 -20.65 -8.92
N GLN A 174 -4.53 -21.18 -9.41
CA GLN A 174 -3.66 -22.04 -8.60
C GLN A 174 -3.06 -21.29 -7.41
N TYR A 175 -2.60 -20.06 -7.62
CA TYR A 175 -2.07 -19.21 -6.57
C TYR A 175 -3.10 -18.93 -5.48
N GLN A 176 -4.40 -18.77 -5.83
CA GLN A 176 -5.45 -18.61 -4.83
C GLN A 176 -5.56 -19.80 -3.86
N LEU A 177 -5.16 -20.99 -4.29
CA LEU A 177 -5.19 -22.22 -3.49
C LEU A 177 -3.92 -22.45 -2.66
N VAL A 178 -2.87 -21.64 -2.84
CA VAL A 178 -1.63 -21.76 -2.07
C VAL A 178 -1.91 -21.39 -0.61
N PRO A 179 -1.71 -22.30 0.36
CA PRO A 179 -1.85 -22.00 1.77
C PRO A 179 -0.72 -21.09 2.25
N ASN A 180 -0.98 -20.28 3.28
CA ASN A 180 0.04 -19.45 3.95
C ASN A 180 0.92 -18.66 2.97
N LYS A 181 0.27 -17.79 2.18
CA LYS A 181 0.96 -16.93 1.20
C LYS A 181 1.97 -16.00 1.86
N THR A 182 1.71 -15.62 3.11
CA THR A 182 2.62 -14.88 3.98
C THR A 182 3.60 -15.82 4.67
N ASN A 183 4.85 -15.39 4.82
CA ASN A 183 5.77 -16.02 5.76
C ASN A 183 5.58 -15.43 7.17
N THR A 184 6.07 -16.15 8.18
CA THR A 184 6.00 -15.73 9.59
C THR A 184 6.65 -14.36 9.83
N GLY A 185 7.66 -13.99 9.05
CA GLY A 185 8.30 -12.67 9.11
C GLY A 185 7.36 -11.53 8.71
N ILE A 186 6.60 -11.69 7.62
CA ILE A 186 5.59 -10.71 7.18
C ILE A 186 4.45 -10.65 8.18
N GLU A 187 3.94 -11.80 8.61
CA GLU A 187 2.90 -11.86 9.64
C GLU A 187 3.35 -11.15 10.91
N HIS A 188 4.58 -11.39 11.36
CA HIS A 188 5.14 -10.73 12.53
C HIS A 188 5.29 -9.21 12.29
N LEU A 189 5.83 -8.78 11.15
CA LEU A 189 5.95 -7.34 10.85
C LEU A 189 4.58 -6.63 10.78
N LEU A 190 3.54 -7.32 10.34
CA LEU A 190 2.17 -6.82 10.27
C LEU A 190 1.42 -6.94 11.60
N ALA A 191 1.72 -7.96 12.41
CA ALA A 191 1.03 -8.26 13.67
C ALA A 191 1.67 -7.58 14.88
N ILE A 192 2.98 -7.27 14.84
CA ILE A 192 3.54 -6.44 15.90
C ILE A 192 2.89 -5.06 15.75
N ASP A 193 2.06 -4.71 16.72
CA ASP A 193 1.68 -3.33 17.03
C ASP A 193 2.91 -2.57 17.55
N ASN A 194 4.00 -2.55 16.77
CA ASN A 194 5.22 -1.82 17.08
C ASN A 194 5.01 -0.38 16.65
N ARG A 195 3.97 0.22 17.22
CA ARG A 195 3.63 1.61 17.02
C ARG A 195 4.85 2.50 17.22
N VAL A 196 5.71 2.17 18.19
CA VAL A 196 6.99 2.88 18.43
C VAL A 196 7.95 2.75 17.25
N ALA A 197 8.22 1.54 16.75
CA ALA A 197 9.09 1.39 15.57
C ALA A 197 8.49 2.05 14.32
N MET A 198 7.16 2.09 14.21
CA MET A 198 6.48 2.73 13.10
C MET A 198 6.45 4.24 13.19
N GLU A 199 6.22 4.79 14.37
CA GLU A 199 6.38 6.21 14.64
C GLU A 199 7.84 6.63 14.35
N ASN A 200 8.82 5.82 14.76
CA ASN A 200 10.22 6.07 14.45
C ASN A 200 10.51 6.04 12.95
N LEU A 201 10.04 5.02 12.22
CA LEU A 201 10.21 4.94 10.77
C LEU A 201 9.53 6.11 10.06
N TYR A 202 8.30 6.45 10.48
CA TYR A 202 7.55 7.59 9.97
C TYR A 202 8.33 8.90 10.16
N LEU A 203 8.83 9.15 11.38
CA LEU A 203 9.64 10.33 11.70
C LEU A 203 10.91 10.40 10.85
N GLN A 204 11.57 9.26 10.60
CA GLN A 204 12.77 9.21 9.76
C GLN A 204 12.45 9.45 8.29
N LEU A 205 11.34 8.89 7.78
CA LEU A 205 10.91 9.08 6.40
C LEU A 205 10.34 10.48 6.12
N ASN A 206 9.89 11.19 7.16
CA ASN A 206 9.35 12.55 7.08
C ASN A 206 10.29 13.54 6.35
N GLN A 207 11.60 13.28 6.33
CA GLN A 207 12.57 14.08 5.57
C GLN A 207 12.33 14.06 4.04
N TYR A 208 11.71 13.01 3.51
CA TYR A 208 11.46 12.84 2.08
C TYR A 208 10.11 13.41 1.62
N ARG A 209 9.23 13.84 2.54
CA ARG A 209 7.85 14.26 2.24
C ARG A 209 7.71 15.39 1.23
N THR A 210 8.72 16.25 1.13
CA THR A 210 8.72 17.39 0.20
C THR A 210 8.99 16.96 -1.25
N ARG A 211 9.53 15.75 -1.43
CA ARG A 211 9.90 15.17 -2.73
C ARG A 211 8.97 14.01 -3.10
N LEU A 212 8.53 13.24 -2.11
CA LEU A 212 7.60 12.13 -2.27
C LEU A 212 6.26 12.51 -1.65
N LYS A 213 5.23 12.68 -2.48
CA LYS A 213 3.85 12.93 -2.00
C LYS A 213 3.24 11.70 -1.32
N ALA A 214 3.62 10.52 -1.78
CA ALA A 214 3.22 9.24 -1.21
C ALA A 214 4.43 8.29 -1.20
N LEU A 215 4.38 7.28 -0.34
CA LEU A 215 5.32 6.18 -0.32
C LEU A 215 4.58 4.89 0.06
N GLN A 216 4.61 3.90 -0.83
CA GLN A 216 3.95 2.62 -0.60
C GLN A 216 4.96 1.48 -0.64
N PHE A 217 4.96 0.66 0.42
CA PHE A 217 5.76 -0.55 0.49
C PHE A 217 4.89 -1.79 0.32
N PHE A 218 5.12 -2.54 -0.75
CA PHE A 218 4.51 -3.84 -0.97
C PHE A 218 5.41 -4.92 -0.36
N LEU A 219 4.88 -5.61 0.66
CA LEU A 219 5.58 -6.74 1.26
C LEU A 219 5.28 -8.00 0.46
N VAL A 220 6.32 -8.73 0.06
CA VAL A 220 6.20 -9.98 -0.72
C VAL A 220 6.98 -11.12 -0.07
N ASN A 221 6.49 -12.35 -0.26
CA ASN A 221 7.12 -13.56 0.25
C ASN A 221 8.19 -14.06 -0.73
N TYR A 222 9.41 -13.58 -0.52
CA TYR A 222 10.57 -14.00 -1.31
C TYR A 222 11.69 -14.52 -0.40
N PRO A 223 12.37 -15.63 -0.74
CA PRO A 223 13.33 -16.29 0.16
C PRO A 223 14.55 -15.45 0.56
N LYS A 224 14.77 -14.33 -0.12
CA LYS A 224 15.92 -13.44 0.06
C LYS A 224 15.45 -12.01 0.22
N PRO A 225 16.15 -11.17 0.99
CA PRO A 225 15.89 -9.73 1.03
C PRO A 225 16.02 -9.12 -0.37
N VAL A 226 14.97 -8.43 -0.79
CA VAL A 226 14.85 -7.75 -2.08
C VAL A 226 14.36 -6.33 -1.87
N GLU A 227 15.04 -5.37 -2.51
CA GLU A 227 14.60 -3.99 -2.66
C GLU A 227 14.36 -3.76 -4.16
N TYR A 228 13.10 -3.55 -4.55
CA TYR A 228 12.76 -3.27 -5.94
C TYR A 228 11.93 -2.00 -6.03
N LEU A 229 12.46 -0.99 -6.73
CA LEU A 229 11.80 0.29 -6.91
C LEU A 229 10.74 0.18 -8.01
N VAL A 230 9.56 0.73 -7.74
CA VAL A 230 8.50 0.90 -8.72
C VAL A 230 8.11 2.38 -8.73
N PRO A 231 8.84 3.20 -9.49
CA PRO A 231 8.60 4.64 -9.54
C PRO A 231 7.14 4.97 -9.92
N PRO A 232 6.61 6.12 -9.44
CA PRO A 232 7.34 7.18 -8.72
C PRO A 232 7.38 7.05 -7.19
N PHE A 233 6.54 6.20 -6.58
CA PHE A 233 6.31 6.24 -5.12
C PHE A 233 6.18 4.87 -4.47
N SER A 234 6.34 3.79 -5.24
CA SER A 234 6.13 2.44 -4.74
C SER A 234 7.43 1.67 -4.69
N ALA A 235 7.52 0.74 -3.76
CA ALA A 235 8.60 -0.22 -3.72
C ALA A 235 8.15 -1.56 -3.19
N ILE A 236 8.81 -2.60 -3.66
CA ILE A 236 8.59 -3.97 -3.21
C ILE A 236 9.74 -4.34 -2.29
N LEU A 237 9.37 -4.79 -1.08
CA LEU A 237 10.30 -5.27 -0.08
C LEU A 237 9.95 -6.72 0.27
N SER A 238 10.92 -7.60 0.26
CA SER A 238 10.76 -8.91 0.90
C SER A 238 11.46 -8.96 2.26
N LEU A 239 10.94 -9.82 3.13
CA LEU A 239 11.57 -10.20 4.39
C LEU A 239 12.07 -11.62 4.20
N ALA A 240 13.33 -11.88 4.56
CA ALA A 240 13.85 -13.25 4.59
C ALA A 240 13.02 -14.11 5.56
N ASP A 241 13.13 -15.44 5.46
CA ASP A 241 12.42 -16.37 6.36
C ASP A 241 12.84 -16.23 7.84
N GLU A 242 13.95 -15.55 8.11
CA GLU A 242 14.35 -15.16 9.46
C GLU A 242 13.58 -13.90 9.88
N ILE A 243 13.11 -13.85 11.14
CA ILE A 243 12.43 -12.68 11.69
C ILE A 243 13.34 -11.47 11.46
N PRO A 244 12.97 -10.54 10.57
CA PRO A 244 13.84 -9.44 10.21
C PRO A 244 14.10 -8.61 11.45
N ASN A 245 15.36 -8.25 11.67
CA ASN A 245 15.68 -7.21 12.64
C ASN A 245 14.91 -5.95 12.21
N SER A 246 14.09 -5.39 13.10
CA SER A 246 13.31 -4.18 12.81
C SER A 246 14.20 -3.06 12.28
N ASP A 247 15.44 -2.97 12.77
CA ASP A 247 16.41 -1.98 12.31
C ASP A 247 16.79 -2.20 10.84
N GLU A 248 16.97 -3.45 10.42
CA GLU A 248 17.29 -3.78 9.03
C GLU A 248 16.14 -3.37 8.11
N PHE A 249 14.90 -3.72 8.44
CA PHE A 249 13.74 -3.30 7.64
C PHE A 249 13.66 -1.77 7.52
N GLN A 250 13.87 -1.03 8.62
CA GLN A 250 13.86 0.43 8.61
C GLN A 250 14.95 1.00 7.70
N GLN A 251 16.19 0.50 7.79
CA GLN A 251 17.29 0.96 6.93
C GLN A 251 17.01 0.71 5.45
N ARG A 252 16.39 -0.43 5.11
CA ARG A 252 15.98 -0.75 3.74
C ARG A 252 14.87 0.17 3.24
N ALA A 253 13.86 0.40 4.05
CA ALA A 253 12.78 1.35 3.75
C ALA A 253 13.32 2.77 3.51
N LEU A 254 14.28 3.23 4.33
CA LEU A 254 14.91 4.54 4.16
C LEU A 254 15.71 4.64 2.86
N ARG A 255 16.53 3.63 2.51
CA ARG A 255 17.29 3.63 1.26
C ARG A 255 16.40 3.69 0.03
N VAL A 256 15.32 2.93 0.06
CA VAL A 256 14.33 2.91 -1.02
C VAL A 256 13.61 4.25 -1.14
N ALA A 257 13.22 4.86 -0.01
CA ALA A 257 12.61 6.19 0.00
C ALA A 257 13.57 7.25 -0.55
N GLU A 258 14.86 7.20 -0.16
CA GLU A 258 15.89 8.08 -0.70
C GLU A 258 15.99 7.94 -2.23
N ALA A 259 16.07 6.70 -2.72
CA ALA A 259 16.19 6.40 -4.15
C ALA A 259 14.96 6.84 -4.95
N LEU A 260 13.75 6.66 -4.42
CA LEU A 260 12.53 7.18 -5.05
C LEU A 260 12.47 8.71 -5.03
N SER A 261 13.06 9.36 -4.02
CA SER A 261 13.04 10.82 -3.91
C SER A 261 13.91 11.56 -4.93
N VAL A 262 14.75 10.82 -5.67
CA VAL A 262 15.67 11.35 -6.69
C VAL A 262 15.34 10.85 -8.11
N SER A 263 14.40 9.91 -8.26
CA SER A 263 13.97 9.36 -9.55
C SER A 263 12.88 10.19 -10.21
#